data_AF-A0A0M0L5L4-F1
#
_entry.id   AF-A0A0M0L5L4-F1
#
_cell.length_a   1.000
_cell.length_b   1.000
_cell.length_c   1.000
_cell.angle_alpha   90.00
_cell.angle_beta   90.00
_cell.angle_gamma   90.00
#
_symmetry.space_group_name_H-M   'P 1'
#
loop_
_entity.id
_entity.type
_entity.pdbx_description
1 polymer ?
#
loop_
_entity_poly.entity_id
_entity_poly.type
_entity_poly.pdbx_seq_one_letter_code
_entity_poly.pdbx_strand_id
1 'polypeptide(L)'
;MNAVDIILVNAKEIRRRSVKVWEAIPENKLHWKPDSEAMSALEMVRHVLESEYYYHLAIVNRGSLTEFHSPFENRPFRSVQDELAFADSYHQEFLNMIGGFSEEELTTIQIDRSDVGYVRSLGDMLMRIGYHESVHTGQLLQYLRSMDANRPRVWD
;
A
#
# COMPACT_ATOMS: atom_id res chain seq x y z
N MET A 1 -4.45 -3.28 -24.11
CA MET A 1 -3.69 -3.17 -22.86
C MET A 1 -2.48 -4.06 -22.98
N ASN A 2 -1.31 -3.50 -22.76
CA ASN A 2 -0.07 -4.25 -22.56
C ASN A 2 0.07 -4.69 -21.09
N ALA A 3 1.16 -5.36 -20.71
CA ALA A 3 1.36 -5.82 -19.34
C ALA A 3 1.43 -4.67 -18.32
N VAL A 4 2.04 -3.53 -18.69
CA VAL A 4 2.13 -2.34 -17.83
C VAL A 4 0.73 -1.75 -17.57
N ASP A 5 -0.12 -1.68 -18.60
CA ASP A 5 -1.50 -1.23 -18.48
C ASP A 5 -2.29 -2.12 -17.49
N ILE A 6 -2.09 -3.44 -17.55
CA ILE A 6 -2.75 -4.39 -16.65
C ILE A 6 -2.31 -4.19 -15.20
N ILE A 7 -1.00 -3.97 -14.97
CA ILE A 7 -0.47 -3.69 -13.62
C ILE A 7 -1.06 -2.39 -13.08
N LEU A 8 -1.13 -1.33 -13.90
CA LEU A 8 -1.75 -0.05 -13.51
C LEU A 8 -3.23 -0.20 -13.16
N VAL A 9 -3.99 -0.95 -13.96
CA VAL A 9 -5.39 -1.26 -13.65
C VAL A 9 -5.49 -1.99 -12.32
N ASN A 10 -4.65 -3.01 -12.11
CA ASN A 10 -4.64 -3.78 -10.86
C ASN A 10 -4.30 -2.90 -9.64
N ALA A 11 -3.27 -2.06 -9.72
CA ALA A 11 -2.88 -1.17 -8.62
C ALA A 11 -4.01 -0.18 -8.25
N LYS A 12 -4.65 0.42 -9.25
CA LYS A 12 -5.79 1.33 -9.05
C LYS A 12 -6.99 0.61 -8.43
N GLU A 13 -7.28 -0.59 -8.91
CA GLU A 13 -8.41 -1.39 -8.43
C GLU A 13 -8.20 -1.92 -7.00
N ILE A 14 -6.96 -2.23 -6.62
CA ILE A 14 -6.59 -2.56 -5.24
C ILE A 14 -6.80 -1.34 -4.35
N ARG A 15 -6.17 -0.19 -4.68
CA ARG A 15 -6.32 1.05 -3.89
C ARG A 15 -7.77 1.46 -3.72
N ARG A 16 -8.57 1.40 -4.78
CA ARG A 16 -10.01 1.70 -4.73
C ARG A 16 -10.76 0.82 -3.72
N ARG A 17 -10.43 -0.47 -3.64
CA ARG A 17 -11.05 -1.41 -2.68
C ARG A 17 -10.55 -1.16 -1.26
N SER A 18 -9.27 -0.89 -1.09
CA SER A 18 -8.67 -0.54 0.21
C SER A 18 -9.35 0.71 0.77
N VAL A 19 -9.44 1.79 -0.02
CA VAL A 19 -10.12 3.04 0.36
C VAL A 19 -11.55 2.78 0.80
N LYS A 20 -12.32 1.97 0.05
CA LYS A 20 -13.69 1.60 0.43
C LYS A 20 -13.75 0.95 1.83
N VAL A 21 -12.76 0.13 2.19
CA VAL A 21 -12.65 -0.47 3.53
C VAL A 21 -12.22 0.54 4.58
N TRP A 22 -11.25 1.40 4.26
CA TRP A 22 -10.71 2.39 5.17
C TRP A 22 -11.76 3.43 5.55
N GLU A 23 -12.54 3.92 4.59
CA GLU A 23 -13.64 4.86 4.82
C GLU A 23 -14.80 4.27 5.64
N ALA A 24 -14.86 2.94 5.80
CA ALA A 24 -15.85 2.29 6.66
C ALA A 24 -15.41 2.20 8.14
N ILE A 25 -14.17 2.60 8.47
CA ILE A 25 -13.69 2.64 9.86
C ILE A 25 -14.42 3.78 10.59
N PRO A 26 -15.15 3.51 11.70
CA PRO A 26 -15.79 4.56 12.47
C PRO A 26 -14.75 5.53 13.07
N GLU A 27 -15.03 6.83 13.03
CA GLU A 27 -14.15 7.87 13.59
C GLU A 27 -13.78 7.62 15.06
N ASN A 28 -14.74 7.15 15.87
CA ASN A 28 -14.50 6.79 17.28
C ASN A 28 -13.76 5.46 17.49
N LYS A 29 -13.33 4.78 16.41
CA LYS A 29 -12.63 3.49 16.41
C LYS A 29 -11.31 3.52 15.64
N LEU A 30 -10.83 4.69 15.20
CA LEU A 30 -9.54 4.83 14.49
C LEU A 30 -8.36 4.21 15.24
N HIS A 31 -8.35 4.33 16.57
CA HIS A 31 -7.31 3.77 17.45
C HIS A 31 -7.61 2.36 17.97
N TRP A 32 -8.69 1.73 17.51
CA TRP A 32 -9.01 0.36 17.91
C TRP A 32 -8.02 -0.63 17.29
N LYS A 33 -7.61 -1.63 18.07
CA LYS A 33 -6.76 -2.75 17.66
C LYS A 33 -7.30 -4.08 18.21
N PRO A 34 -7.07 -5.21 17.51
CA PRO A 34 -7.57 -6.52 17.91
C PRO A 34 -6.92 -7.06 19.19
N ASP A 35 -5.68 -6.66 19.46
CA ASP A 35 -4.91 -6.99 20.65
C ASP A 35 -3.88 -5.88 20.94
N SER A 36 -3.07 -6.02 22.00
CA SER A 36 -2.11 -4.98 22.42
C SER A 36 -0.95 -4.78 21.45
N GLU A 37 -0.54 -5.82 20.74
CA GLU A 37 0.65 -5.88 19.89
C GLU A 37 0.35 -5.49 18.43
N ALA A 38 -0.93 -5.53 18.04
CA ALA A 38 -1.37 -5.14 16.72
C ALA A 38 -1.37 -3.62 16.51
N MET A 39 -1.16 -3.20 15.26
CA MET A 39 -1.48 -1.85 14.82
C MET A 39 -2.97 -1.58 14.98
N SER A 40 -3.31 -0.36 15.39
CA SER A 40 -4.66 0.18 15.30
C SER A 40 -5.14 0.30 13.86
N ALA A 41 -6.45 0.48 13.69
CA ALA A 41 -7.07 0.60 12.37
C ALA A 41 -6.42 1.72 11.54
N LEU A 42 -6.15 2.88 12.13
CA LEU A 42 -5.52 4.00 11.42
C LEU A 42 -4.01 3.85 11.24
N GLU A 43 -3.31 3.21 12.19
CA GLU A 43 -1.90 2.83 11.99
C GLU A 43 -1.74 1.88 10.81
N MET A 44 -2.69 0.93 10.61
CA MET A 44 -2.68 0.02 9.47
C MET A 44 -2.89 0.75 8.14
N VAL A 45 -3.78 1.76 8.09
CA VAL A 45 -3.95 2.60 6.89
C VAL A 45 -2.65 3.33 6.54
N ARG A 46 -2.04 3.99 7.52
CA ARG A 46 -0.76 4.67 7.32
C ARG A 46 0.35 3.72 6.90
N HIS A 47 0.46 2.56 7.54
CA HIS A 47 1.45 1.54 7.20
C HIS A 47 1.39 1.12 5.73
N VAL A 48 0.18 0.95 5.18
CA VAL A 48 0.02 0.63 3.75
C VAL A 48 0.49 1.78 2.87
N LEU A 49 0.09 3.01 3.16
CA LEU A 49 0.45 4.20 2.38
C LEU A 49 1.97 4.48 2.41
N GLU A 50 2.58 4.37 3.59
CA GLU A 50 4.01 4.53 3.80
C GLU A 50 4.81 3.40 3.14
N SER A 51 4.29 2.17 3.18
CA SER A 51 4.91 1.03 2.49
C SER A 51 4.94 1.24 0.97
N GLU A 52 3.87 1.74 0.36
CA GLU A 52 3.86 2.09 -1.08
C GLU A 52 4.96 3.12 -1.40
N TYR A 53 5.09 4.16 -0.58
CA TYR A 53 6.14 5.16 -0.74
C TYR A 53 7.55 4.57 -0.61
N TYR A 54 7.80 3.72 0.40
CA TYR A 54 9.07 3.00 0.52
C TYR A 54 9.34 2.14 -0.72
N TYR A 55 8.33 1.39 -1.20
CA TYR A 55 8.51 0.52 -2.36
C TYR A 55 8.74 1.29 -3.66
N HIS A 56 8.12 2.46 -3.82
CA HIS A 56 8.42 3.39 -4.90
C HIS A 56 9.92 3.71 -4.92
N LEU A 57 10.46 4.16 -3.78
CA LEU A 57 11.88 4.51 -3.66
C LEU A 57 12.79 3.29 -3.85
N ALA A 58 12.41 2.11 -3.33
CA ALA A 58 13.17 0.89 -3.50
C ALA A 58 13.23 0.44 -4.98
N ILE A 59 12.16 0.65 -5.75
CA ILE A 59 12.15 0.39 -7.19
C ILE A 59 13.11 1.35 -7.91
N VAL A 60 13.04 2.65 -7.61
CA VAL A 60 13.94 3.67 -8.18
C VAL A 60 15.40 3.35 -7.86
N ASN A 61 15.66 2.92 -6.63
CA ASN A 61 16.99 2.52 -6.14
C ASN A 61 17.44 1.13 -6.64
N ARG A 62 16.56 0.36 -7.28
CA ARG A 62 16.78 -1.04 -7.68
C ARG A 62 17.16 -1.96 -6.52
N GLY A 63 16.67 -1.64 -5.31
CA GLY A 63 16.96 -2.41 -4.11
C GLY A 63 16.59 -1.68 -2.83
N SER A 64 16.88 -2.31 -1.69
CA SER A 64 16.61 -1.72 -0.38
C SER A 64 17.36 -0.40 -0.19
N LEU A 65 16.70 0.58 0.44
CA LEU A 65 17.33 1.83 0.84
C LEU A 65 18.27 1.59 2.03
N THR A 66 19.47 2.19 2.01
CA THR A 66 20.39 2.16 3.16
C THR A 66 19.85 2.93 4.36
N GLU A 67 19.17 4.05 4.09
CA GLU A 67 18.48 4.88 5.08
C GLU A 67 17.10 5.25 4.52
N PHE A 68 16.07 5.20 5.36
CA PHE A 68 14.71 5.59 4.99
C PHE A 68 14.16 6.58 6.00
N HIS A 69 13.90 7.80 5.52
CA HIS A 69 13.22 8.84 6.27
C HIS A 69 11.82 8.98 5.74
N SER A 70 10.85 8.58 6.56
CA SER A 70 9.47 8.60 6.14
C SER A 70 8.87 10.00 6.28
N PRO A 71 8.15 10.50 5.26
CA PRO A 71 7.39 11.73 5.38
C PRO A 71 6.17 11.56 6.31
N PHE A 72 5.81 10.31 6.64
CA PHE A 72 4.76 9.98 7.60
C PHE A 72 5.25 10.00 9.05
N GLU A 73 6.57 10.02 9.27
CA GLU A 73 7.17 10.02 10.59
C GLU A 73 6.70 11.24 11.40
N ASN A 74 6.34 11.01 12.67
CA ASN A 74 5.87 12.04 13.60
C ASN A 74 4.60 12.80 13.19
N ARG A 75 3.93 12.43 12.10
CA ARG A 75 2.63 13.03 11.75
C ARG A 75 1.57 12.60 12.77
N PRO A 76 0.75 13.53 13.30
CA PRO A 76 -0.36 13.15 14.17
C PRO A 76 -1.37 12.32 13.40
N PHE A 77 -1.93 11.31 14.05
CA PHE A 77 -3.06 10.55 13.52
C PHE A 77 -4.34 11.36 13.68
N ARG A 78 -5.06 11.61 12.57
CA ARG A 78 -6.26 12.46 12.56
C ARG A 78 -7.50 11.74 12.05
N SER A 79 -7.49 11.36 10.78
CA SER A 79 -8.59 10.65 10.12
C SER A 79 -8.07 9.93 8.89
N VAL A 80 -8.87 9.03 8.34
CA VAL A 80 -8.53 8.31 7.09
C VAL A 80 -8.35 9.30 5.93
N GLN A 81 -9.16 10.35 5.86
CA GLN A 81 -9.08 11.36 4.81
C GLN A 81 -7.81 12.21 4.92
N ASP A 82 -7.32 12.51 6.12
CA ASP A 82 -6.04 13.22 6.30
C ASP A 82 -4.86 12.37 5.80
N GLU A 83 -4.85 11.07 6.10
CA GLU A 83 -3.84 10.13 5.59
C GLU A 83 -3.88 10.02 4.06
N LEU A 84 -5.08 9.87 3.48
CA LEU A 84 -5.27 9.77 2.03
C LEU A 84 -4.85 11.04 1.31
N ALA A 85 -5.28 12.21 1.80
CA ALA A 85 -4.92 13.49 1.20
C ALA A 85 -3.41 13.75 1.27
N PHE A 86 -2.76 13.33 2.36
CA PHE A 86 -1.32 13.44 2.49
C PHE A 86 -0.57 12.49 1.53
N ALA A 87 -1.08 11.27 1.33
CA ALA A 87 -0.43 10.27 0.50
C ALA A 87 -0.68 10.41 -1.01
N ASP A 88 -1.65 11.22 -1.43
CA ASP A 88 -2.10 11.28 -2.82
C ASP A 88 -0.98 11.60 -3.82
N SER A 89 -0.11 12.58 -3.52
CA SER A 89 1.01 12.91 -4.41
C SER A 89 1.97 11.74 -4.59
N TYR A 90 2.30 11.02 -3.52
CA TYR A 90 3.16 9.84 -3.56
C TYR A 90 2.52 8.70 -4.35
N HIS A 91 1.20 8.52 -4.22
CA HIS A 91 0.46 7.54 -5.00
C HIS A 91 0.50 7.87 -6.51
N GLN A 92 0.30 9.14 -6.88
CA GLN A 92 0.40 9.55 -8.28
C GLN A 92 1.82 9.37 -8.84
N GLU A 93 2.85 9.70 -8.06
CA GLU A 93 4.25 9.45 -8.42
C GLU A 93 4.54 7.96 -8.64
N PHE A 94 3.99 7.10 -7.77
CA PHE A 94 4.09 5.65 -7.93
C PHE A 94 3.44 5.14 -9.22
N LEU A 95 2.20 5.56 -9.50
CA LEU A 95 1.51 5.17 -10.73
C LEU A 95 2.21 5.71 -11.98
N ASN A 96 2.69 6.95 -11.96
CA ASN A 96 3.43 7.55 -13.06
C ASN A 96 4.74 6.81 -13.34
N MET A 97 5.45 6.41 -12.28
CA MET A 97 6.68 5.61 -12.39
C MET A 97 6.40 4.25 -13.04
N ILE A 98 5.33 3.54 -12.64
CA ILE A 98 4.93 2.29 -13.30
C ILE A 98 4.66 2.50 -14.78
N GLY A 99 3.90 3.57 -15.12
CA GLY A 99 3.56 3.89 -16.51
C GLY A 99 4.74 4.29 -17.40
N GLY A 100 5.90 4.60 -16.80
CA GLY A 100 7.12 4.95 -17.53
C GLY A 100 7.94 3.76 -18.01
N PHE A 101 7.65 2.54 -17.55
CA PHE A 101 8.39 1.34 -17.94
C PHE A 101 7.88 0.72 -19.25
N SER A 102 8.77 0.00 -19.92
CA SER A 102 8.46 -0.93 -21.00
C SER A 102 8.13 -2.34 -20.49
N GLU A 103 7.48 -3.16 -21.32
CA GLU A 103 7.21 -4.57 -20.99
C GLU A 103 8.48 -5.40 -20.80
N GLU A 104 9.55 -5.07 -21.53
CA GLU A 104 10.85 -5.74 -21.39
C GLU A 104 11.43 -5.50 -19.99
N GLU A 105 11.39 -4.24 -19.52
CA GLU A 105 11.90 -3.83 -18.21
C GLU A 105 11.22 -4.54 -17.05
N LEU A 106 9.96 -4.96 -17.19
CA LEU A 106 9.27 -5.76 -16.18
C LEU A 106 10.02 -7.07 -15.86
N THR A 107 10.76 -7.61 -16.82
CA THR A 107 11.50 -8.87 -16.68
C THR A 107 13.00 -8.67 -16.50
N THR A 108 13.59 -7.62 -17.08
CA THR A 108 15.03 -7.41 -17.09
C THR A 108 15.53 -6.59 -15.90
N ILE A 109 14.75 -5.64 -15.38
CA ILE A 109 15.11 -4.88 -14.18
C ILE A 109 14.98 -5.81 -12.97
N GLN A 110 16.06 -5.90 -12.18
CA GLN A 110 16.09 -6.61 -10.91
C GLN A 110 16.08 -5.62 -9.76
N ILE A 111 15.27 -5.92 -8.74
CA ILE A 111 15.20 -5.23 -7.47
C ILE A 111 15.90 -6.12 -6.43
N ASP A 112 17.11 -5.71 -6.04
CA ASP A 112 17.93 -6.46 -5.09
C ASP A 112 17.59 -6.09 -3.65
N ARG A 113 16.92 -7.02 -2.97
CA ARG A 113 16.60 -6.93 -1.55
C ARG A 113 17.18 -8.13 -0.80
N SER A 114 18.40 -8.52 -1.17
CA SER A 114 19.08 -9.66 -0.56
C SER A 114 19.31 -9.48 0.95
N ASP A 115 19.37 -8.22 1.41
CA ASP A 115 19.38 -7.86 2.83
C ASP A 115 18.16 -8.39 3.60
N VAL A 116 17.02 -8.52 2.92
CA VAL A 116 15.79 -9.15 3.46
C VAL A 116 15.44 -10.46 2.76
N GLY A 117 16.41 -11.06 2.06
CA GLY A 117 16.36 -12.44 1.60
C GLY A 117 15.80 -12.68 0.19
N TYR A 118 15.74 -11.67 -0.68
CA TYR A 118 15.31 -11.91 -2.07
C TYR A 118 15.83 -10.92 -3.12
N VAL A 119 15.93 -11.40 -4.36
CA VAL A 119 16.03 -10.57 -5.57
C VAL A 119 14.85 -10.91 -6.47
N ARG A 120 14.19 -9.91 -7.05
CA ARG A 120 13.02 -10.09 -7.92
C ARG A 120 13.06 -9.19 -9.14
N SER A 121 12.48 -9.67 -10.23
CA SER A 121 12.18 -8.81 -11.39
C SER A 121 11.19 -7.71 -11.01
N LEU A 122 11.25 -6.58 -11.70
CA LEU A 122 10.34 -5.44 -11.48
C LEU A 122 8.86 -5.84 -11.51
N GLY A 123 8.44 -6.64 -12.49
CA GLY A 123 7.03 -7.08 -12.61
C GLY A 123 6.57 -7.88 -11.38
N ASP A 124 7.41 -8.81 -10.89
CA ASP A 124 7.12 -9.55 -9.66
C ASP A 124 7.05 -8.61 -8.43
N MET A 125 7.98 -7.66 -8.33
CA MET A 125 7.97 -6.68 -7.23
C MET A 125 6.68 -5.85 -7.24
N LEU A 126 6.22 -5.37 -8.40
CA LEU A 126 4.97 -4.62 -8.54
C LEU A 126 3.74 -5.45 -8.13
N MET A 127 3.69 -6.73 -8.54
CA MET A 127 2.61 -7.62 -8.12
C MET A 127 2.64 -7.89 -6.61
N ARG A 128 3.83 -8.03 -6.02
CA ARG A 128 4.00 -8.19 -4.57
C ARG A 128 3.51 -6.98 -3.78
N ILE A 129 3.73 -5.76 -4.28
CA ILE A 129 3.23 -4.53 -3.66
C ILE A 129 1.69 -4.52 -3.64
N GLY A 130 1.06 -4.82 -4.77
CA GLY A 130 -0.41 -4.94 -4.83
C GLY A 130 -0.96 -6.03 -3.90
N TYR A 131 -0.29 -7.17 -3.82
CA TYR A 131 -0.68 -8.26 -2.91
C TYR A 131 -0.57 -7.85 -1.43
N HIS A 132 0.49 -7.13 -1.06
CA HIS A 132 0.69 -6.61 0.30
C HIS A 132 -0.48 -5.72 0.77
N GLU A 133 -0.89 -4.75 -0.06
CA GLU A 133 -2.05 -3.91 0.24
C GLU A 133 -3.36 -4.72 0.30
N SER A 134 -3.52 -5.69 -0.59
CA SER A 134 -4.71 -6.58 -0.59
C SER A 134 -4.82 -7.42 0.69
N VAL A 135 -3.69 -7.92 1.22
CA VAL A 135 -3.62 -8.64 2.49
C VAL A 135 -4.09 -7.76 3.65
N HIS A 136 -3.58 -6.52 3.72
CA HIS A 136 -3.98 -5.59 4.79
C HIS A 136 -5.42 -5.09 4.64
N THR A 137 -5.95 -5.04 3.43
CA THR A 137 -7.39 -4.82 3.19
C THR A 137 -8.23 -5.95 3.78
N GLY A 138 -7.81 -7.20 3.58
CA GLY A 138 -8.43 -8.36 4.24
C GLY A 138 -8.34 -8.33 5.76
N GLN A 139 -7.19 -7.91 6.30
CA GLN A 139 -6.99 -7.72 7.74
C GLN A 139 -7.93 -6.65 8.31
N LEU A 140 -8.07 -5.51 7.63
CA LEU A 140 -8.99 -4.44 8.07
C LEU A 140 -10.47 -4.84 7.95
N LEU A 141 -10.85 -5.64 6.94
CA LEU A 141 -12.20 -6.22 6.91
C LEU A 141 -12.48 -7.08 8.16
N GLN A 142 -11.47 -7.81 8.65
CA GLN A 142 -11.58 -8.55 9.90
C GLN A 142 -11.63 -7.61 11.12
N TYR A 143 -10.89 -6.50 11.13
CA TYR A 143 -10.99 -5.49 12.19
C TYR A 143 -12.41 -4.93 12.27
N LEU A 144 -12.99 -4.53 11.13
CA LEU A 144 -14.36 -4.03 11.05
C LEU A 144 -15.37 -5.06 11.60
N ARG A 145 -15.16 -6.34 11.31
CA ARG A 145 -15.98 -7.43 11.90
C ARG A 145 -15.82 -7.49 13.42
N SER A 146 -14.59 -7.47 13.93
CA SER A 146 -14.30 -7.61 15.36
C SER A 146 -14.79 -6.42 16.19
N MET A 147 -14.86 -5.22 15.61
CA MET A 147 -15.39 -4.02 16.27
C MET A 147 -16.89 -3.78 16.05
N ASP A 148 -17.60 -4.75 15.43
CA ASP A 148 -19.01 -4.67 15.03
C ASP A 148 -19.34 -3.43 14.17
N ALA A 149 -18.41 -3.04 13.29
CA ALA A 149 -18.60 -1.97 12.32
C ALA A 149 -19.23 -2.48 11.02
N ASN A 150 -19.76 -1.54 10.23
CA ASN A 150 -20.24 -1.82 8.88
C ASN A 150 -19.08 -2.38 8.03
N ARG A 151 -19.39 -3.37 7.20
CA ARG A 151 -18.42 -4.04 6.33
C ARG A 151 -18.81 -3.78 4.89
N PRO A 152 -18.03 -3.00 4.14
CA PRO A 152 -18.36 -2.70 2.76
C PRO A 152 -18.17 -3.95 1.90
N ARG A 153 -18.99 -4.06 0.85
CA ARG A 153 -18.79 -5.06 -0.20
C ARG A 153 -17.63 -4.66 -1.09
N VAL A 154 -16.52 -5.38 -1.05
CA VAL A 154 -15.32 -5.08 -1.87
C VAL A 154 -15.38 -5.64 -3.30
N TRP A 155 -16.36 -6.52 -3.53
CA TRP A 155 -16.72 -7.11 -4.82
C TRP A 155 -17.95 -6.39 -5.39
N ASP A 156 -17.85 -5.06 -5.52
CA ASP A 156 -18.87 -4.16 -6.08
C ASP A 156 -19.97 -3.77 -5.07
#